data_AF-A0AAD6P7F9-F1
#
_entry.id   AF-A0AAD6P7F9-F1
#
_cell.length_a   1.000
_cell.length_b   1.000
_cell.length_c   1.000
_cell.angle_alpha   90.00
_cell.angle_beta   90.00
_cell.angle_gamma   90.00
#
_symmetry.space_group_name_H-M   'P 1'
#
loop_
_entity.id
_entity.type
_entity.pdbx_description
1 polymer ?
#
loop_
_entity_poly.entity_id
_entity_poly.type
_entity_poly.pdbx_seq_one_letter_code
_entity_poly.pdbx_strand_id
1 'polypeptide(L)'
;MIRNRRILALQISSVFLVPFYLAELAEKILQDDRIQILKVSQANLKEFISFCEAMELVPEEELQGSSQGAPNTFIARYKRQRAAEAKLDEIKERKEWRSGSTKASAVSTPVGRKTCWMMMEKKSESILFVEAWITTISLTICKAINLLEILKEEEMLWAVKERQLKEGAKAFSQTILDEHAKKAENWHRDAAVKARYTQPAQPITCATFAQDLLEGRAKVSQAHDHKHVPMTFGPASLVGGSLTSERERMRAQVFQPGHRLPTMSIEEARLKEMEIMNIWQERNAELMEKANSAWYRDNPKSKLSEDDDGDDVQKARAWDDWKDDHPQGAGNKKLTPCG
;
A
#
# COMPACT_ATOMS: atom_id res chain seq x y z
N MET A 1 -9.23 -10.08 -44.23
CA MET A 1 -8.13 -9.20 -43.76
C MET A 1 -8.28 -8.72 -42.31
N ILE A 2 -9.47 -8.29 -41.83
CA ILE A 2 -9.64 -7.77 -40.45
C ILE A 2 -9.47 -8.85 -39.36
N ARG A 3 -9.90 -10.10 -39.62
CA ARG A 3 -9.66 -11.25 -38.72
C ARG A 3 -8.18 -11.51 -38.49
N ASN A 4 -7.35 -11.46 -39.54
CA ASN A 4 -5.90 -11.69 -39.42
C ASN A 4 -5.20 -10.56 -38.65
N ARG A 5 -5.63 -9.30 -38.81
CA ARG A 5 -5.08 -8.18 -38.01
C ARG A 5 -5.45 -8.25 -36.53
N ARG A 6 -6.66 -8.74 -36.20
CA ARG A 6 -7.07 -8.96 -34.79
C ARG A 6 -6.37 -10.15 -34.16
N ILE A 7 -6.19 -11.24 -34.91
CA ILE A 7 -5.40 -12.39 -34.47
C ILE A 7 -3.95 -11.98 -34.25
N LEU A 8 -3.37 -11.16 -35.13
CA LEU A 8 -2.03 -10.59 -34.93
C LEU A 8 -1.96 -9.70 -33.69
N ALA A 9 -2.92 -8.80 -33.45
CA ALA A 9 -2.96 -8.00 -32.21
C ALA A 9 -3.12 -8.87 -30.94
N LEU A 10 -3.91 -9.94 -31.02
CA LEU A 10 -4.10 -10.96 -29.96
C LEU A 10 -2.88 -11.88 -29.75
N GLN A 11 -2.05 -12.08 -30.79
CA GLN A 11 -0.82 -12.87 -30.69
C GLN A 11 0.37 -12.03 -30.24
N ILE A 12 0.41 -10.75 -30.62
CA ILE A 12 1.41 -9.80 -30.10
C ILE A 12 1.20 -9.60 -28.59
N SER A 13 -0.06 -9.62 -28.14
CA SER A 13 -0.42 -9.43 -26.73
C SER A 13 0.05 -10.55 -25.81
N SER A 14 0.18 -11.79 -26.31
CA SER A 14 0.69 -12.94 -25.54
C SER A 14 2.22 -13.04 -25.57
N VAL A 15 2.84 -12.69 -26.70
CA VAL A 15 4.31 -12.67 -26.84
C VAL A 15 4.94 -11.60 -25.93
N PHE A 16 4.22 -10.50 -25.70
CA PHE A 16 4.63 -9.41 -24.79
C PHE A 16 4.99 -9.88 -23.37
N LEU A 17 4.23 -10.82 -22.81
CA LEU A 17 4.40 -11.28 -21.44
C LEU A 17 5.47 -12.39 -21.29
N VAL A 18 6.07 -12.83 -22.40
CA VAL A 18 7.01 -13.96 -22.41
C VAL A 18 8.21 -13.73 -21.47
N PRO A 19 8.90 -12.57 -21.47
CA PRO A 19 10.05 -12.37 -20.59
C PRO A 19 9.66 -12.42 -19.10
N PHE A 20 8.46 -11.93 -18.75
CA PHE A 20 7.92 -12.01 -17.40
C PHE A 20 7.64 -13.45 -16.96
N TYR A 21 6.95 -14.24 -17.79
CA TYR A 21 6.68 -15.64 -17.45
C TYR A 21 7.95 -16.49 -17.40
N LEU A 22 8.94 -16.19 -18.24
CA LEU A 22 10.24 -16.87 -18.20
C LEU A 22 10.94 -16.59 -16.86
N ALA A 23 10.87 -15.35 -16.35
CA ALA A 23 11.39 -15.01 -15.03
C ALA A 23 10.68 -15.73 -13.87
N GLU A 24 9.34 -15.80 -13.89
CA GLU A 24 8.56 -16.55 -12.87
C GLU A 24 8.89 -18.06 -12.89
N LEU A 25 9.13 -18.62 -14.07
CA LEU A 25 9.53 -20.02 -14.20
C LEU A 25 10.97 -20.23 -13.72
N ALA A 26 11.88 -19.31 -14.04
CA ALA A 26 13.28 -19.36 -13.60
C ALA A 26 13.40 -19.28 -12.08
N GLU A 27 12.55 -18.49 -11.42
CA GLU A 27 12.50 -18.42 -9.95
C GLU A 27 12.23 -19.79 -9.30
N LYS A 28 11.34 -20.60 -9.90
CA LYS A 28 10.94 -21.92 -9.40
C LYS A 28 12.02 -22.99 -9.57
N ILE A 29 13.10 -22.70 -10.31
CA ILE A 29 14.20 -23.64 -10.52
C ILE A 29 15.09 -23.66 -9.27
N LEU A 30 15.18 -24.86 -8.66
CA LEU A 30 16.04 -25.14 -7.52
C LEU A 30 17.26 -25.95 -8.01
N GLN A 31 18.34 -25.28 -8.37
CA GLN A 31 19.60 -25.88 -8.84
C GLN A 31 20.81 -25.24 -8.14
N ASP A 32 21.95 -25.94 -8.13
CA ASP A 32 23.18 -25.51 -7.45
C ASP A 32 23.76 -24.19 -8.02
N ASP A 33 23.53 -23.89 -9.31
CA ASP A 33 23.91 -22.64 -9.97
C ASP A 33 22.89 -21.49 -9.75
N ARG A 34 22.29 -21.41 -8.56
CA ARG A 34 21.20 -20.47 -8.23
C ARG A 34 21.52 -19.03 -8.60
N ILE A 35 22.75 -18.56 -8.37
CA ILE A 35 23.16 -17.17 -8.65
C ILE A 35 23.07 -16.86 -10.16
N GLN A 36 23.43 -17.81 -11.03
CA GLN A 36 23.34 -17.60 -12.48
C GLN A 36 21.88 -17.54 -12.92
N ILE A 37 21.03 -18.40 -12.35
CA ILE A 37 19.58 -18.41 -12.61
C ILE A 37 18.93 -17.09 -12.18
N LEU A 38 19.30 -16.57 -11.00
CA LEU A 38 18.83 -15.28 -10.50
C LEU A 38 19.22 -14.14 -11.45
N LYS A 39 20.46 -14.12 -11.93
CA LYS A 39 20.94 -13.10 -12.87
C LYS A 39 20.20 -13.15 -14.20
N VAL A 40 19.93 -14.35 -14.72
CA VAL A 40 19.13 -14.54 -15.92
C VAL A 40 17.70 -14.04 -15.69
N SER A 41 17.06 -14.41 -14.57
CA SER A 41 15.72 -13.95 -14.21
C SER A 41 15.64 -12.41 -14.10
N GLN A 42 16.61 -11.79 -13.43
CA GLN A 42 16.71 -10.33 -13.35
C GLN A 42 16.88 -9.68 -14.73
N ALA A 43 17.67 -10.28 -15.64
CA ALA A 43 17.85 -9.77 -16.99
C ALA A 43 16.53 -9.79 -17.77
N ASN A 44 15.78 -10.89 -17.71
CA ASN A 44 14.47 -11.01 -18.36
C ASN A 44 13.43 -10.03 -17.79
N LEU A 45 13.44 -9.79 -16.47
CA LEU A 45 12.57 -8.78 -15.85
C LEU A 45 12.95 -7.36 -16.24
N LYS A 46 14.25 -7.04 -16.33
CA LYS A 46 14.73 -5.74 -16.80
C LYS A 46 14.38 -5.50 -18.26
N GLU A 47 14.50 -6.53 -19.10
CA GLU A 47 14.06 -6.49 -20.49
C GLU A 47 12.56 -6.21 -20.58
N PHE A 48 11.74 -6.93 -19.80
CA PHE A 48 10.30 -6.69 -19.71
C PHE A 48 9.96 -5.25 -19.30
N ILE A 49 10.61 -4.73 -18.25
CA ILE A 49 10.36 -3.37 -17.75
C ILE A 49 10.79 -2.34 -18.80
N SER A 50 11.96 -2.50 -19.41
CA SER A 50 12.45 -1.59 -20.47
C SER A 50 11.52 -1.58 -21.68
N PHE A 51 10.91 -2.73 -22.00
CA PHE A 51 9.93 -2.84 -23.06
C PHE A 51 8.60 -2.14 -22.66
N CYS A 52 8.19 -2.23 -21.39
CA CYS A 52 7.03 -1.50 -20.87
C CYS A 52 7.25 0.03 -20.85
N GLU A 53 8.47 0.47 -20.53
CA GLU A 53 8.88 1.89 -20.56
C GLU A 53 8.83 2.44 -21.98
N ALA A 54 9.34 1.69 -22.96
CA ALA A 54 9.32 2.09 -24.38
C ALA A 54 7.89 2.25 -24.94
N MET A 55 6.89 1.66 -24.28
CA MET A 55 5.47 1.78 -24.65
C MET A 55 4.67 2.71 -23.71
N GLU A 56 5.34 3.44 -22.81
CA GLU A 56 4.71 4.37 -21.85
C GLU A 56 3.64 3.71 -20.95
N LEU A 57 3.78 2.39 -20.70
CA LEU A 57 2.82 1.63 -19.88
C LEU A 57 3.19 1.61 -18.38
N VAL A 58 4.38 2.09 -18.03
CA VAL A 58 4.86 2.14 -16.65
C VAL A 58 4.29 3.39 -15.96
N PRO A 59 3.57 3.24 -14.83
CA PRO A 59 3.09 4.38 -14.06
C PRO A 59 4.24 5.28 -13.58
N GLU A 60 4.08 6.60 -13.69
CA GLU A 60 5.07 7.61 -13.28
C GLU A 60 5.54 7.47 -11.81
N GLU A 61 4.68 6.94 -10.95
CA GLU A 61 4.94 6.66 -9.54
C GLU A 61 6.13 5.69 -9.34
N GLU A 62 6.32 4.72 -10.23
CA GLU A 62 7.39 3.72 -10.14
C GLU A 62 8.72 4.25 -10.73
N LEU A 63 8.66 5.20 -11.66
CA LEU A 63 9.84 5.89 -12.19
C LEU A 63 10.51 6.76 -11.12
N GLN A 64 9.72 7.33 -10.21
CA GLN A 64 10.22 8.18 -9.11
C GLN A 64 10.71 7.37 -7.90
N GLY A 65 10.15 6.17 -7.68
CA GLY A 65 10.49 5.26 -6.57
C GLY A 65 11.93 4.74 -6.59
N SER A 66 12.62 4.76 -7.73
CA SER A 66 14.02 4.31 -7.82
C SER A 66 15.00 5.23 -7.07
N SER A 67 14.64 6.50 -6.79
CA SER A 67 15.54 7.48 -6.16
C SER A 67 15.44 7.52 -4.64
N GLN A 68 14.31 7.09 -4.07
CA GLN A 68 14.02 7.15 -2.65
C GLN A 68 13.32 5.87 -2.24
N GLY A 69 14.02 5.00 -1.52
CA GLY A 69 13.47 3.79 -0.88
C GLY A 69 12.47 4.14 0.23
N ALA A 70 11.38 4.79 -0.14
CA ALA A 70 10.34 5.22 0.78
C ALA A 70 9.38 4.05 1.02
N PRO A 71 9.04 3.73 2.29
CA PRO A 71 8.10 2.65 2.63
C PRO A 71 6.69 2.83 2.03
N ASN A 72 6.38 4.04 1.55
CA ASN A 72 5.10 4.38 0.94
C ASN A 72 4.89 3.75 -0.45
N THR A 73 5.97 3.37 -1.16
CA THR A 73 5.87 2.80 -2.52
C THR A 73 5.29 1.38 -2.51
N PHE A 74 5.72 0.53 -1.59
CA PHE A 74 5.21 -0.84 -1.44
C PHE A 74 3.70 -0.90 -1.19
N ILE A 75 3.19 -0.03 -0.29
CA ILE A 75 1.77 0.02 0.05
C ILE A 75 0.95 0.50 -1.16
N ALA A 76 1.43 1.51 -1.88
CA ALA A 76 0.78 2.02 -3.08
C ALA A 76 0.73 0.95 -4.18
N ARG A 77 1.84 0.27 -4.44
CA ARG A 77 1.94 -0.81 -5.42
C ARG A 77 1.05 -2.00 -5.06
N TYR A 78 1.00 -2.39 -3.79
CA TYR A 78 0.11 -3.45 -3.31
C TYR A 78 -1.38 -3.09 -3.52
N LYS A 79 -1.78 -1.85 -3.21
CA LYS A 79 -3.16 -1.37 -3.49
C LYS A 79 -3.48 -1.41 -4.98
N ARG A 80 -2.52 -1.01 -5.83
CA ARG A 80 -2.66 -1.03 -7.30
C ARG A 80 -2.81 -2.45 -7.82
N GLN A 81 -2.00 -3.38 -7.32
CA GLN A 81 -2.11 -4.80 -7.62
C GLN A 81 -3.49 -5.34 -7.27
N ARG A 82 -3.98 -5.08 -6.04
CA ARG A 82 -5.31 -5.53 -5.60
C ARG A 82 -6.44 -4.93 -6.42
N ALA A 83 -6.34 -3.66 -6.81
CA ALA A 83 -7.31 -3.02 -7.69
C ALA A 83 -7.33 -3.64 -9.10
N ALA A 84 -6.17 -3.98 -9.66
CA ALA A 84 -6.07 -4.64 -10.96
C ALA A 84 -6.61 -6.08 -10.93
N GLU A 85 -6.35 -6.84 -9.86
CA GLU A 85 -6.91 -8.18 -9.64
C GLU A 85 -8.45 -8.13 -9.56
N ALA A 86 -9.01 -7.22 -8.77
CA ALA A 86 -10.46 -7.05 -8.65
C ALA A 86 -11.13 -6.69 -9.98
N LYS A 87 -10.51 -5.81 -10.79
CA LYS A 87 -11.02 -5.47 -12.13
C LYS A 87 -10.99 -6.65 -13.09
N LEU A 88 -9.94 -7.48 -13.03
CA LEU A 88 -9.88 -8.69 -13.86
C LEU A 88 -10.96 -9.69 -13.49
N ASP A 89 -11.25 -9.85 -12.19
CA ASP A 89 -12.32 -10.73 -11.73
C ASP A 89 -13.71 -10.19 -12.14
N GLU A 90 -13.95 -8.88 -12.04
CA GLU A 90 -15.17 -8.25 -12.57
C GLU A 90 -15.32 -8.49 -14.09
N ILE A 91 -14.23 -8.35 -14.86
CA ILE A 91 -14.24 -8.59 -16.32
C ILE A 91 -14.52 -10.07 -16.64
N LYS A 92 -13.97 -11.02 -15.85
CA LYS A 92 -14.24 -12.46 -16.00
C LYS A 92 -15.70 -12.78 -15.70
N GLU A 93 -16.24 -12.30 -14.58
CA GLU A 93 -17.65 -12.47 -14.24
C GLU A 93 -18.53 -11.89 -15.34
N ARG A 94 -18.27 -10.66 -15.80
CA ARG A 94 -19.03 -10.02 -16.89
C ARG A 94 -18.95 -10.80 -18.20
N LYS A 95 -17.86 -11.52 -18.45
CA LYS A 95 -17.71 -12.41 -19.61
C LYS A 95 -18.53 -13.69 -19.43
N GLU A 96 -18.55 -14.27 -18.22
CA GLU A 96 -19.34 -15.45 -17.88
C GLU A 96 -20.84 -15.17 -17.94
N TRP A 97 -21.29 -14.06 -17.34
CA TRP A 97 -22.67 -13.58 -17.42
C TRP A 97 -23.13 -13.39 -18.87
N ARG A 98 -22.32 -12.76 -19.71
CA ARG A 98 -22.62 -12.63 -21.15
C ARG A 98 -22.60 -13.98 -21.86
N SER A 99 -21.61 -14.83 -21.61
CA SER A 99 -21.54 -16.16 -22.21
C SER A 99 -22.74 -17.04 -21.86
N GLY A 100 -23.29 -16.91 -20.65
CA GLY A 100 -24.55 -17.55 -20.25
C GLY A 100 -25.77 -16.97 -20.96
N SER A 101 -25.86 -15.64 -21.04
CA SER A 101 -26.96 -14.94 -21.72
C SER A 101 -26.99 -15.18 -23.23
N THR A 102 -25.83 -15.17 -23.91
CA THR A 102 -25.70 -15.47 -25.34
C THR A 102 -26.11 -16.91 -25.65
N LYS A 103 -25.74 -17.87 -24.78
CA LYS A 103 -26.21 -19.27 -24.89
C LYS A 103 -27.73 -19.37 -24.77
N ALA A 104 -28.36 -18.62 -23.86
CA ALA A 104 -29.82 -18.56 -23.72
C ALA A 104 -30.52 -17.80 -24.87
N SER A 105 -29.88 -16.77 -25.44
CA SER A 105 -30.42 -15.97 -26.54
C SER A 105 -30.27 -16.65 -27.91
N ALA A 106 -29.21 -17.43 -28.11
CA ALA A 106 -29.04 -18.26 -29.31
C ALA A 106 -30.14 -19.32 -29.47
N VAL A 107 -30.70 -19.79 -28.34
CA VAL A 107 -31.83 -20.73 -28.29
C VAL A 107 -33.16 -20.06 -28.68
N SER A 108 -33.31 -18.75 -28.47
CA SER A 108 -34.61 -18.05 -28.61
C SER A 108 -34.74 -17.10 -29.82
N THR A 109 -33.68 -16.83 -30.59
CA THR A 109 -33.72 -15.81 -31.66
C THR A 109 -33.93 -16.36 -33.09
N PRO A 110 -34.76 -15.72 -33.95
CA PRO A 110 -34.92 -16.07 -35.36
C PRO A 110 -33.79 -15.53 -36.27
N VAL A 111 -33.50 -16.25 -37.35
CA VAL A 111 -32.26 -16.18 -38.18
C VAL A 111 -31.88 -14.78 -38.70
N GLY A 112 -32.84 -13.92 -39.07
CA GLY A 112 -32.55 -12.60 -39.66
C GLY A 112 -32.08 -11.52 -38.67
N ARG A 113 -32.45 -11.61 -37.39
CA ARG A 113 -32.08 -10.64 -36.34
C ARG A 113 -30.70 -10.96 -35.72
N LYS A 114 -30.18 -12.16 -36.00
CA LYS A 114 -28.88 -12.66 -35.52
C LYS A 114 -27.69 -11.87 -36.08
N THR A 115 -27.75 -11.39 -37.32
CA THR A 115 -26.59 -10.76 -37.99
C THR A 115 -26.20 -9.41 -37.39
N CYS A 116 -27.18 -8.62 -36.93
CA CYS A 116 -26.97 -7.30 -36.34
C CYS A 116 -26.53 -7.38 -34.86
N TRP A 117 -27.15 -8.27 -34.07
CA TRP A 117 -26.72 -8.57 -32.69
C TRP A 117 -25.30 -9.14 -32.65
N MET A 118 -24.98 -10.07 -33.55
CA MET A 118 -23.66 -10.70 -33.64
C MET A 118 -22.55 -9.72 -34.08
N MET A 119 -22.89 -8.59 -34.71
CA MET A 119 -21.93 -7.52 -35.00
C MET A 119 -21.67 -6.61 -33.79
N MET A 120 -22.73 -6.25 -33.04
CA MET A 120 -22.61 -5.41 -31.84
C MET A 120 -21.90 -6.14 -30.70
N GLU A 121 -22.20 -7.43 -30.51
CA GLU A 121 -21.57 -8.31 -29.54
C GLU A 121 -20.05 -8.41 -29.81
N LYS A 122 -19.64 -8.61 -31.06
CA LYS A 122 -18.22 -8.63 -31.47
C LYS A 122 -17.48 -7.32 -31.21
N LYS A 123 -18.15 -6.17 -31.31
CA LYS A 123 -17.54 -4.87 -31.00
C LYS A 123 -17.34 -4.74 -29.48
N SER A 124 -18.32 -5.16 -28.69
CA SER A 124 -18.26 -5.17 -27.23
C SER A 124 -17.20 -6.14 -26.68
N GLU A 125 -17.06 -7.32 -27.28
CA GLU A 125 -16.03 -8.32 -26.93
C GLU A 125 -14.62 -7.80 -27.23
N SER A 126 -14.44 -7.05 -28.32
CA SER A 126 -13.14 -6.47 -28.68
C SER A 126 -12.70 -5.42 -27.67
N ILE A 127 -13.64 -4.59 -27.18
CA ILE A 127 -13.36 -3.54 -26.17
C ILE A 127 -13.04 -4.18 -24.82
N LEU A 128 -13.85 -5.16 -24.40
CA LEU A 128 -13.62 -5.91 -23.16
C LEU A 128 -12.24 -6.61 -23.17
N PHE A 129 -11.86 -7.19 -24.31
CA PHE A 129 -10.57 -7.83 -24.46
C PHE A 129 -9.41 -6.84 -24.26
N VAL A 130 -9.50 -5.65 -24.85
CA VAL A 130 -8.49 -4.60 -24.69
C VAL A 130 -8.40 -4.14 -23.23
N GLU A 131 -9.53 -3.95 -22.56
CA GLU A 131 -9.58 -3.59 -21.15
C GLU A 131 -8.99 -4.68 -20.25
N ALA A 132 -9.32 -5.94 -20.50
CA ALA A 132 -8.74 -7.09 -19.82
C ALA A 132 -7.22 -7.17 -20.03
N TRP A 133 -6.76 -6.86 -21.24
CA TRP A 133 -5.34 -6.92 -21.56
C TRP A 133 -4.56 -5.79 -20.89
N ILE A 134 -5.04 -4.54 -20.95
CA ILE A 134 -4.42 -3.40 -20.27
C ILE A 134 -4.34 -3.63 -18.75
N THR A 135 -5.43 -4.11 -18.15
CA THR A 135 -5.46 -4.46 -16.71
C THR A 135 -4.49 -5.59 -16.39
N THR A 136 -4.39 -6.61 -17.24
CA THR A 136 -3.39 -7.69 -17.11
C THR A 136 -1.96 -7.14 -17.17
N ILE A 137 -1.66 -6.24 -18.11
CA ILE A 137 -0.32 -5.63 -18.20
C ILE A 137 -0.01 -4.86 -16.93
N SER A 138 -0.94 -4.02 -16.45
CA SER A 138 -0.74 -3.25 -15.23
C SER A 138 -0.46 -4.14 -14.02
N LEU A 139 -1.14 -5.28 -13.91
CA LEU A 139 -0.90 -6.29 -12.89
C LEU A 139 0.49 -6.91 -13.03
N THR A 140 0.88 -7.29 -14.25
CA THR A 140 2.17 -7.92 -14.52
C THR A 140 3.34 -6.98 -14.28
N ILE A 141 3.20 -5.68 -14.54
CA ILE A 141 4.20 -4.66 -14.20
C ILE A 141 4.41 -4.60 -12.69
N CYS A 142 3.33 -4.48 -11.90
CA CYS A 142 3.44 -4.46 -10.43
C CYS A 142 4.11 -5.73 -9.89
N LYS A 143 3.75 -6.90 -10.44
CA LYS A 143 4.36 -8.18 -10.06
C LYS A 143 5.84 -8.26 -10.47
N ALA A 144 6.20 -7.81 -11.67
CA ALA A 144 7.57 -7.82 -12.16
C ALA A 144 8.50 -6.96 -11.29
N ILE A 145 8.05 -5.77 -10.88
CA ILE A 145 8.85 -4.88 -10.02
C ILE A 145 9.03 -5.50 -8.62
N ASN A 146 7.95 -6.07 -8.04
CA ASN A 146 8.04 -6.80 -6.76
C ASN A 146 9.02 -7.98 -6.84
N LEU A 147 8.92 -8.79 -7.90
CA LEU A 147 9.84 -9.92 -8.11
C LEU A 147 11.29 -9.43 -8.28
N LEU A 148 11.51 -8.33 -8.99
CA LEU A 148 12.85 -7.76 -9.14
C LEU A 148 13.45 -7.29 -7.82
N GLU A 149 12.66 -6.70 -6.92
CA GLU A 149 13.10 -6.32 -5.58
C GLU A 149 13.49 -7.55 -4.74
N ILE A 150 12.64 -8.59 -4.74
CA ILE A 150 12.91 -9.85 -4.02
C ILE A 150 14.18 -10.53 -4.55
N LEU A 151 14.38 -10.58 -5.87
CA LEU A 151 15.56 -11.20 -6.49
C LEU A 151 16.85 -10.41 -6.21
N LYS A 152 16.76 -9.08 -6.09
CA LYS A 152 17.91 -8.24 -5.67
C LYS A 152 18.27 -8.51 -4.21
N GLU A 153 17.28 -8.64 -3.33
CA GLU A 153 17.51 -9.00 -1.93
C GLU A 153 18.16 -10.39 -1.82
N GLU A 154 17.68 -11.38 -2.58
CA GLU A 154 18.28 -12.73 -2.60
C GLU A 154 19.74 -12.71 -3.07
N GLU A 155 20.07 -11.94 -4.12
CA GLU A 155 21.45 -11.77 -4.60
C GLU A 155 22.36 -11.13 -3.54
N MET A 156 21.87 -10.12 -2.81
CA MET A 156 22.60 -9.49 -1.71
C MET A 156 22.87 -10.48 -0.56
N LEU A 157 21.89 -11.32 -0.23
CA LEU A 157 22.05 -12.37 0.78
C LEU A 157 23.09 -13.41 0.36
N TRP A 158 23.09 -13.80 -0.91
CA TRP A 158 24.13 -14.69 -1.45
C TRP A 158 25.52 -14.04 -1.41
N ALA A 159 25.65 -12.77 -1.76
CA ALA A 159 26.91 -12.03 -1.66
C ALA A 159 27.42 -11.95 -0.21
N VAL A 160 26.52 -11.75 0.76
CA VAL A 160 26.83 -11.79 2.20
C VAL A 160 27.31 -13.18 2.61
N LYS A 161 26.62 -14.25 2.20
CA LYS A 161 27.00 -15.63 2.48
C LYS A 161 28.37 -15.98 1.88
N GLU A 162 28.66 -15.52 0.67
CA GLU A 162 29.96 -15.71 0.01
C GLU A 162 31.08 -14.99 0.77
N ARG A 163 30.86 -13.75 1.22
CA ARG A 163 31.82 -13.02 2.08
C ARG A 163 32.07 -13.75 3.40
N GLN A 164 31.02 -14.27 4.04
CA GLN A 164 31.13 -15.07 5.26
C GLN A 164 31.98 -16.33 5.05
N LEU A 165 31.86 -17.00 3.90
CA LEU A 165 32.67 -18.18 3.57
C LEU A 165 34.14 -17.83 3.30
N LYS A 166 34.41 -16.68 2.66
CA LYS A 166 35.77 -16.23 2.33
C LYS A 166 36.55 -15.68 3.54
N GLU A 167 35.90 -14.85 4.35
CA GLU A 167 36.54 -14.16 5.48
C GLU A 167 36.41 -14.95 6.80
N GLY A 168 35.50 -15.93 6.84
CA GLY A 168 35.09 -16.63 8.06
C GLY A 168 34.09 -15.80 8.87
N ALA A 169 33.13 -16.48 9.51
CA ALA A 169 31.99 -15.83 10.18
C ALA A 169 32.38 -14.77 11.23
N LYS A 170 33.54 -14.94 11.89
CA LYS A 170 34.03 -14.04 12.94
C LYS A 170 34.68 -12.77 12.39
N ALA A 171 35.43 -12.86 11.29
CA ALA A 171 36.03 -11.68 10.67
C ALA A 171 34.94 -10.85 9.99
N PHE A 172 33.97 -11.49 9.35
CA PHE A 172 32.82 -10.83 8.72
C PHE A 172 31.96 -10.05 9.73
N SER A 173 31.73 -10.58 10.94
CA SER A 173 30.99 -9.84 11.96
C SER A 173 31.78 -8.66 12.53
N GLN A 174 33.11 -8.79 12.65
CA GLN A 174 33.99 -7.68 13.03
C GLN A 174 33.97 -6.56 11.97
N THR A 175 34.04 -6.88 10.67
CA THR A 175 34.00 -5.87 9.61
C THR A 175 32.69 -5.11 9.58
N ILE A 176 31.54 -5.78 9.77
CA ILE A 176 30.23 -5.13 9.89
C ILE A 176 30.19 -4.17 11.10
N LEU A 177 30.70 -4.61 12.25
CA LEU A 177 30.72 -3.78 13.46
C LEU A 177 31.60 -2.53 13.26
N ASP A 178 32.75 -2.69 12.60
CA ASP A 178 33.64 -1.58 12.26
C ASP A 178 33.00 -0.60 11.27
N GLU A 179 32.26 -1.10 10.27
CA GLU A 179 31.49 -0.26 9.34
C GLU A 179 30.40 0.54 10.07
N HIS A 180 29.68 -0.11 10.98
CA HIS A 180 28.67 0.55 11.82
C HIS A 180 29.29 1.63 12.70
N ALA A 181 30.44 1.35 13.32
CA ALA A 181 31.18 2.31 14.13
C ALA A 181 31.61 3.52 13.29
N LYS A 182 32.19 3.31 12.10
CA LYS A 182 32.57 4.38 11.16
C LYS A 182 31.38 5.22 10.73
N LYS A 183 30.22 4.60 10.45
CA LYS A 183 29.00 5.31 10.07
C LYS A 183 28.49 6.19 11.22
N ALA A 184 28.52 5.68 12.45
CA ALA A 184 28.17 6.46 13.63
C ALA A 184 29.15 7.62 13.86
N GLU A 185 30.46 7.38 13.74
CA GLU A 185 31.49 8.42 13.82
C GLU A 185 31.30 9.52 12.77
N ASN A 186 31.05 9.14 11.51
CA ASN A 186 30.77 10.09 10.44
C ASN A 186 29.52 10.91 10.74
N TRP A 187 28.43 10.28 11.20
CA TRP A 187 27.22 10.98 11.60
C TRP A 187 27.49 11.99 12.72
N HIS A 188 28.25 11.60 13.75
CA HIS A 188 28.64 12.51 14.83
C HIS A 188 29.54 13.64 14.35
N ARG A 189 30.47 13.35 13.42
CA ARG A 189 31.36 14.35 12.82
C ARG A 189 30.57 15.36 12.00
N ASP A 190 29.69 14.89 11.15
CA ASP A 190 28.82 15.72 10.31
C ASP A 190 27.86 16.55 11.15
N ALA A 191 27.28 15.96 12.20
CA ALA A 191 26.44 16.68 13.17
C ALA A 191 27.25 17.76 13.91
N ALA A 192 28.48 17.47 14.33
CA ALA A 192 29.35 18.43 15.00
C ALA A 192 29.80 19.57 14.06
N VAL A 193 30.09 19.28 12.80
CA VAL A 193 30.38 20.30 11.78
C VAL A 193 29.16 21.17 11.56
N LYS A 194 27.98 20.54 11.37
CA LYS A 194 26.72 21.26 11.17
C LYS A 194 26.37 22.14 12.37
N ALA A 195 26.59 21.65 13.59
CA ALA A 195 26.36 22.39 14.84
C ALA A 195 27.14 23.71 14.92
N ARG A 196 28.35 23.77 14.33
CA ARG A 196 29.18 25.00 14.31
C ARG A 196 28.58 26.11 13.46
N TYR A 197 27.81 25.76 12.44
CA TYR A 197 27.25 26.70 11.46
C TYR A 197 25.72 26.88 11.62
N THR A 198 25.04 25.98 12.32
CA THR A 198 23.66 26.20 12.74
C THR A 198 23.63 27.17 13.89
N GLN A 199 23.26 28.42 13.61
CA GLN A 199 22.82 29.30 14.68
C GLN A 199 21.50 28.74 15.23
N PRO A 200 21.35 28.59 16.56
CA PRO A 200 20.05 28.29 17.14
C PRO A 200 19.09 29.39 16.70
N ALA A 201 17.96 29.01 16.11
CA ALA A 201 16.90 29.97 15.86
C ALA A 201 16.58 30.65 17.19
N GLN A 202 16.52 31.99 17.19
CA GLN A 202 16.16 32.70 18.42
C GLN A 202 14.80 32.16 18.89
N PRO A 203 14.66 31.84 20.19
CA PRO A 203 13.40 31.33 20.69
C PRO A 203 12.34 32.38 20.41
N ILE A 204 11.39 32.05 19.52
CA ILE A 204 10.25 32.91 19.27
C ILE A 204 9.46 32.97 20.56
N THR A 205 9.59 34.09 21.26
CA THR A 205 8.83 34.34 22.47
C THR A 205 7.38 34.59 22.06
N CYS A 206 6.41 34.20 22.88
CA CYS A 206 4.99 34.40 22.57
C CYS A 206 4.65 35.86 22.20
N ALA A 207 5.36 36.83 22.80
CA ALA A 207 5.26 38.25 22.50
C ALA A 207 5.70 38.58 21.05
N THR A 208 6.83 38.03 20.60
CA THR A 208 7.36 38.26 19.25
C THR A 208 6.46 37.63 18.18
N PHE A 209 5.96 36.41 18.43
CA PHE A 209 5.00 35.77 17.54
C PHE A 209 3.69 36.56 17.43
N ALA A 210 3.15 37.01 18.57
CA ALA A 210 1.94 37.82 18.60
C ALA A 210 2.12 39.14 17.81
N GLN A 211 3.31 39.74 17.91
CA GLN A 211 3.63 40.94 17.15
C GLN A 211 3.76 40.67 15.65
N ASP A 212 4.40 39.57 15.24
CA ASP A 212 4.50 39.17 13.83
C ASP A 212 3.13 38.80 13.21
N LEU A 213 2.19 38.27 14.00
CA LEU A 213 0.81 38.07 13.58
C LEU A 213 0.08 39.40 13.35
N LEU A 214 0.28 40.38 14.23
CA LEU A 214 -0.32 41.72 14.10
C LEU A 214 0.29 42.52 12.95
N GLU A 215 1.60 42.37 12.70
CA GLU A 215 2.32 42.99 11.58
C GLU A 215 2.11 42.24 10.24
N GLY A 216 1.41 41.10 10.24
CA GLY A 216 1.14 40.29 9.04
C GLY A 216 2.35 39.53 8.49
N ARG A 217 3.44 39.46 9.25
CA ARG A 217 4.68 38.76 8.89
C ARG A 217 4.60 37.25 9.14
N ALA A 218 3.69 36.82 10.01
CA ALA A 218 3.43 35.41 10.33
C ALA A 218 1.94 35.05 10.17
N LYS A 219 1.65 33.78 9.91
CA LYS A 219 0.29 33.24 9.91
C LYS A 219 0.08 32.33 11.12
N VAL A 220 -1.14 32.32 11.68
CA VAL A 220 -1.52 31.41 12.79
C VAL A 220 -1.34 29.93 12.42
N SER A 221 -1.42 29.60 11.12
CA SER A 221 -1.19 28.26 10.59
C SER A 221 0.28 27.93 10.30
N GLN A 222 1.21 28.89 10.48
CA GLN A 222 2.62 28.68 10.21
C GLN A 222 3.23 27.88 11.37
N ALA A 223 3.32 26.57 11.18
CA ALA A 223 4.02 25.68 12.11
C ALA A 223 5.48 26.12 12.22
N HIS A 224 5.97 26.27 13.46
CA HIS A 224 7.37 26.54 13.68
C HIS A 224 8.14 25.21 13.66
N ASP A 225 9.02 25.01 12.68
CA ASP A 225 9.85 23.79 12.55
C ASP A 225 10.92 23.75 13.65
N HIS A 226 10.53 23.46 14.88
CA HIS A 226 11.46 23.15 15.95
C HIS A 226 11.65 21.63 15.99
N LYS A 227 12.68 21.15 15.28
CA LYS A 227 13.08 19.74 15.35
C LYS A 227 13.52 19.41 16.77
N HIS A 228 12.69 18.68 17.51
CA HIS A 228 13.07 18.18 18.82
C HIS A 228 14.21 17.17 18.67
N VAL A 229 15.37 17.50 19.23
CA VAL A 229 16.40 16.51 19.48
C VAL A 229 15.86 15.58 20.59
N PRO A 230 15.92 14.25 20.43
CA PRO A 230 15.48 13.33 21.48
C PRO A 230 16.18 13.67 22.79
N MET A 231 15.40 14.01 23.83
CA MET A 231 15.95 14.32 25.14
C MET A 231 16.52 13.03 25.74
N THR A 232 17.84 12.97 25.93
CA THR A 232 18.47 11.87 26.65
C THR A 232 18.24 12.04 28.14
N PHE A 233 17.42 11.18 28.74
CA PHE A 233 17.20 11.17 30.19
C PHE A 233 18.36 10.43 30.86
N GLY A 234 19.06 11.07 31.79
CA GLY A 234 20.21 10.50 32.49
C GLY A 234 20.55 11.31 33.73
N PRO A 235 21.54 10.90 34.53
CA PRO A 235 21.96 11.68 35.70
C PRO A 235 22.37 13.09 35.29
N ALA A 236 21.93 14.10 36.06
CA ALA A 236 22.07 15.52 35.73
C ALA A 236 23.52 15.96 35.45
N SER A 237 24.50 15.25 36.00
CA SER A 237 25.93 15.45 35.75
C SER A 237 26.37 15.16 34.30
N LEU A 238 25.59 14.39 33.53
CA LEU A 238 25.91 13.98 32.16
C LEU A 238 25.00 14.62 31.10
N VAL A 239 23.75 14.96 31.46
CA VAL A 239 22.76 15.52 30.52
C VAL A 239 23.07 16.97 30.11
N GLY A 240 23.82 17.70 30.93
CA GLY A 240 24.22 19.09 30.65
C GLY A 240 25.66 19.27 30.14
N GLY A 241 26.44 18.19 30.00
CA GLY A 241 27.86 18.24 29.64
C GLY A 241 28.16 17.61 28.28
N SER A 242 29.32 17.94 27.69
CA SER A 242 29.80 17.25 26.49
C SER A 242 30.19 15.81 26.83
N LEU A 243 29.48 14.82 26.28
CA LEU A 243 29.79 13.39 26.46
C LEU A 243 31.06 13.03 25.68
N THR A 244 32.23 13.10 26.34
CA THR A 244 33.53 12.87 25.69
C THR A 244 33.95 11.40 25.70
N SER A 245 33.49 10.61 26.68
CA SER A 245 33.90 9.22 26.84
C SER A 245 32.77 8.20 26.64
N GLU A 246 33.12 6.99 26.19
CA GLU A 246 32.17 5.88 25.99
C GLU A 246 31.52 5.43 27.30
N ARG A 247 32.28 5.47 28.40
CA ARG A 247 31.76 5.19 29.75
C ARG A 247 30.68 6.18 30.17
N GLU A 248 30.83 7.46 29.83
CA GLU A 248 29.82 8.49 30.10
C GLU A 248 28.55 8.28 29.26
N ARG A 249 28.69 7.84 28.00
CA ARG A 249 27.54 7.48 27.14
C ARG A 249 26.75 6.29 27.70
N MET A 250 27.44 5.23 28.14
CA MET A 250 26.77 4.08 28.76
C MET A 250 26.06 4.48 30.05
N ARG A 251 26.66 5.35 30.88
CA ARG A 251 26.01 5.87 32.10
C ARG A 251 24.81 6.76 31.82
N ALA A 252 24.85 7.56 30.75
CA ALA A 252 23.73 8.39 30.33
C ALA A 252 22.52 7.56 29.82
N GLN A 253 22.74 6.32 29.39
CA GLN A 253 21.69 5.38 28.99
C GLN A 253 21.10 4.57 30.16
N VAL A 254 21.68 4.67 31.36
CA VAL A 254 21.09 4.08 32.57
C VAL A 254 19.97 5.01 33.05
N PHE A 255 18.83 4.44 33.45
CA PHE A 255 17.61 5.16 33.88
C PHE A 255 16.80 5.84 32.77
N GLN A 256 16.71 5.23 31.59
CA GLN A 256 15.69 5.64 30.60
C GLN A 256 14.27 5.30 31.09
N PRO A 257 13.25 6.12 30.77
CA PRO A 257 11.87 5.76 31.01
C PRO A 257 11.49 4.44 30.32
N GLY A 258 10.78 3.56 31.03
CA GLY A 258 10.34 2.25 30.50
C GLY A 258 9.22 2.33 29.46
N HIS A 259 8.77 3.54 29.10
CA HIS A 259 7.73 3.80 28.13
C HIS A 259 8.27 4.70 27.01
N ARG A 260 7.70 4.57 25.81
CA ARG A 260 8.04 5.42 24.67
C ARG A 260 7.63 6.85 24.99
N LEU A 261 8.59 7.77 24.91
CA LEU A 261 8.31 9.19 25.10
C LEU A 261 7.70 9.80 23.83
N PRO A 262 6.86 10.84 23.97
CA PRO A 262 6.41 11.61 22.83
C PRO A 262 7.61 12.16 22.05
N THR A 263 7.66 11.85 20.75
CA THR A 263 8.67 12.38 19.83
C THR A 263 8.20 13.62 19.10
N MET A 264 6.90 13.94 19.20
CA MET A 264 6.27 15.07 18.53
C MET A 264 6.19 16.26 19.49
N SER A 265 6.24 17.47 18.92
CA SER A 265 6.06 18.69 19.70
C SER A 265 4.63 18.88 20.20
N ILE A 266 4.44 19.77 21.17
CA ILE A 266 3.11 20.16 21.64
C ILE A 266 2.32 20.81 20.49
N GLU A 267 2.98 21.57 19.63
CA GLU A 267 2.35 22.21 18.47
C GLU A 267 1.97 21.19 17.38
N GLU A 268 2.85 20.23 17.10
CA GLU A 268 2.59 19.14 16.16
C GLU A 268 1.45 18.23 16.66
N ALA A 269 1.40 17.97 17.97
CA ALA A 269 0.31 17.22 18.58
C ALA A 269 -1.03 17.96 18.41
N ARG A 270 -1.04 19.29 18.61
CA ARG A 270 -2.23 20.12 18.40
C ARG A 270 -2.72 20.10 16.94
N LEU A 271 -1.81 20.19 15.97
CA LEU A 271 -2.17 20.12 14.55
C LEU A 271 -2.75 18.76 14.19
N LYS A 272 -2.14 17.69 14.70
CA LYS A 272 -2.64 16.32 14.49
C LYS A 272 -4.01 16.10 15.13
N GLU A 273 -4.26 16.71 16.28
CA GLU A 273 -5.58 16.70 16.92
C GLU A 273 -6.63 17.45 16.09
N MET A 274 -6.29 18.61 15.53
CA MET A 274 -7.17 19.32 14.59
C MET A 274 -7.45 18.51 13.32
N GLU A 275 -6.44 17.84 12.77
CA GLU A 275 -6.60 16.98 11.59
C GLU A 275 -7.55 15.81 11.87
N ILE A 276 -7.36 15.14 13.02
CA ILE A 276 -8.25 14.06 13.47
C ILE A 276 -9.68 14.57 13.66
N MET A 277 -9.85 15.77 14.21
CA MET A 277 -11.16 16.40 14.36
C MET A 277 -11.81 16.69 13.01
N ASN A 278 -11.07 17.21 12.04
CA ASN A 278 -11.58 17.48 10.69
C ASN A 278 -12.00 16.19 9.98
N ILE A 279 -11.18 15.14 10.05
CA ILE A 279 -11.50 13.82 9.49
C ILE A 279 -12.77 13.25 10.16
N TRP A 280 -12.95 13.47 11.45
CA TRP A 280 -14.14 13.02 12.17
C TRP A 280 -15.39 13.81 11.74
N GLN A 281 -15.27 15.12 11.57
CA GLN A 281 -16.34 15.98 11.06
C GLN A 281 -16.73 15.61 9.62
N GLU A 282 -15.75 15.39 8.74
CA GLU A 282 -15.96 14.96 7.36
C GLU A 282 -16.68 13.61 7.31
N ARG A 283 -16.21 12.60 8.07
CA ARG A 283 -16.89 11.30 8.17
C ARG A 283 -18.33 11.42 8.65
N ASN A 284 -18.58 12.29 9.63
CA ASN A 284 -19.94 12.49 10.14
C ASN A 284 -20.83 13.20 9.14
N ALA A 285 -20.30 14.17 8.40
CA ALA A 285 -21.00 14.84 7.32
C ALA A 285 -21.33 13.87 6.19
N GLU A 286 -20.36 13.04 5.77
CA GLU A 286 -20.56 11.97 4.79
C GLU A 286 -21.60 10.95 5.25
N LEU A 287 -21.58 10.56 6.53
CA LEU A 287 -22.56 9.63 7.09
C LEU A 287 -23.97 10.25 7.11
N MET A 288 -24.09 11.52 7.49
CA MET A 288 -25.35 12.27 7.42
C MET A 288 -25.86 12.42 5.99
N GLU A 289 -24.99 12.75 5.03
CA GLU A 289 -25.35 12.84 3.61
C GLU A 289 -25.75 11.47 3.04
N LYS A 290 -25.05 10.41 3.44
CA LYS A 290 -25.38 9.03 3.07
C LYS A 290 -26.72 8.58 3.67
N ALA A 291 -27.02 8.97 4.91
CA ALA A 291 -28.32 8.72 5.53
C ALA A 291 -29.45 9.50 4.84
N ASN A 292 -29.21 10.78 4.53
CA ASN A 292 -30.18 11.63 3.82
C ASN A 292 -30.42 11.18 2.38
N SER A 293 -29.38 10.69 1.69
CA SER A 293 -29.50 10.17 0.33
C SER A 293 -30.10 8.77 0.28
N ALA A 294 -29.88 7.93 1.29
CA ALA A 294 -30.56 6.64 1.44
C ALA A 294 -32.08 6.82 1.59
N TRP A 295 -32.52 7.86 2.32
CA TRP A 295 -33.95 8.16 2.50
C TRP A 295 -34.66 8.60 1.20
N TYR A 296 -33.92 9.13 0.22
CA TYR A 296 -34.48 9.56 -1.09
C TYR A 296 -34.35 8.52 -2.21
N ARG A 297 -33.57 7.44 -2.02
CA ARG A 297 -33.40 6.38 -3.04
C ARG A 297 -34.34 5.20 -2.86
N ASP A 298 -34.94 5.05 -1.69
CA ASP A 298 -36.12 4.21 -1.52
C ASP A 298 -37.36 5.00 -1.97
N ASN A 299 -37.55 5.05 -3.29
CA ASN A 299 -38.80 5.49 -3.87
C ASN A 299 -39.94 4.69 -3.20
N PRO A 300 -40.99 5.32 -2.64
CA PRO A 300 -42.15 4.61 -2.13
C PRO A 300 -42.64 3.69 -3.25
N LYS A 301 -42.45 2.37 -3.07
CA LYS A 301 -42.93 1.38 -4.01
C LYS A 301 -44.38 1.74 -4.32
N SER A 302 -44.64 1.97 -5.61
CA SER A 302 -45.97 2.03 -6.17
C SER A 302 -46.82 0.92 -5.56
N LYS A 303 -47.87 1.29 -4.84
CA LYS A 303 -49.00 0.42 -4.50
C LYS A 303 -49.44 -0.30 -5.78
N LEU A 304 -49.12 -1.60 -5.90
CA LEU A 304 -50.02 -2.63 -6.47
C LEU A 304 -49.35 -4.01 -6.40
N SER A 305 -49.48 -4.70 -5.26
CA SER A 305 -49.37 -6.16 -5.15
C SER A 305 -49.75 -6.55 -3.72
N GLU A 306 -50.94 -7.14 -3.54
CA GLU A 306 -51.48 -7.61 -2.25
C GLU A 306 -50.73 -8.84 -1.67
N ASP A 307 -49.60 -9.22 -2.26
CA ASP A 307 -48.81 -10.41 -1.87
C ASP A 307 -47.56 -10.09 -1.01
N ASP A 308 -47.15 -8.82 -0.84
CA ASP A 308 -45.90 -8.43 -0.11
C ASP A 308 -46.07 -8.42 1.42
N ASP A 309 -47.31 -8.34 1.93
CA ASP A 309 -47.60 -8.40 3.38
C ASP A 309 -47.25 -9.78 3.98
N GLY A 310 -47.28 -10.83 3.17
CA GLY A 310 -46.93 -12.19 3.59
C GLY A 310 -45.44 -12.38 3.85
N ASP A 311 -44.58 -11.78 3.03
CA ASP A 311 -43.13 -11.95 3.09
C ASP A 311 -42.51 -11.17 4.25
N ASP A 312 -43.04 -9.99 4.56
CA ASP A 312 -42.57 -9.21 5.71
C ASP A 312 -43.03 -9.81 7.04
N VAL A 313 -44.22 -10.42 7.08
CA VAL A 313 -44.67 -11.21 8.22
C VAL A 313 -43.83 -12.48 8.38
N GLN A 314 -43.44 -13.15 7.28
CA GLN A 314 -42.56 -14.32 7.33
C GLN A 314 -41.15 -13.96 7.84
N LYS A 315 -40.57 -12.84 7.38
CA LYS A 315 -39.28 -12.35 7.88
C LYS A 315 -39.35 -11.96 9.36
N ALA A 316 -40.43 -11.33 9.79
CA ALA A 316 -40.64 -10.98 11.20
C ALA A 316 -40.75 -12.23 12.10
N ARG A 317 -41.47 -13.26 11.64
CA ARG A 317 -41.55 -14.56 12.34
C ARG A 317 -40.19 -15.25 12.40
N ALA A 318 -39.47 -15.33 11.28
CA ALA A 318 -38.13 -15.92 11.24
C ALA A 318 -37.13 -15.18 12.15
N TRP A 319 -37.29 -13.86 12.32
CA TRP A 319 -36.48 -13.07 13.24
C TRP A 319 -36.83 -13.31 14.71
N ASP A 320 -38.10 -13.56 15.02
CA ASP A 320 -38.53 -13.96 16.36
C ASP A 320 -38.04 -15.37 16.70
N ASP A 321 -38.23 -16.34 15.81
CA ASP A 321 -37.74 -17.72 15.97
C ASP A 321 -36.22 -17.74 16.22
N TRP A 322 -35.46 -16.90 15.51
CA TRP A 322 -34.02 -16.78 15.71
C TRP A 322 -33.64 -16.19 17.08
N LYS A 323 -34.38 -15.19 17.59
CA LYS A 323 -34.12 -14.63 18.92
C LYS A 323 -34.43 -15.63 20.04
N ASP A 324 -35.45 -16.47 19.85
CA ASP A 324 -35.79 -17.54 20.79
C ASP A 324 -34.69 -18.62 20.85
N ASP A 325 -34.11 -18.96 19.70
CA ASP A 325 -32.96 -19.89 19.61
C ASP A 325 -31.65 -19.28 20.15
N HIS A 326 -31.54 -17.94 20.23
CA HIS A 326 -30.34 -17.22 20.65
C HIS A 326 -30.59 -16.33 21.88
N PRO A 327 -30.89 -16.92 23.06
CA PRO A 327 -31.16 -16.15 24.26
C PRO A 327 -29.95 -15.29 24.63
N GLN A 328 -30.20 -14.02 24.95
CA GLN A 328 -29.16 -13.08 25.34
C GLN A 328 -28.30 -13.64 26.48
N GLY A 329 -26.98 -13.53 26.35
CA GLY A 329 -26.04 -14.08 27.33
C GLY A 329 -25.76 -15.58 27.19
N ALA A 330 -26.15 -16.23 26.08
CA ALA A 330 -25.86 -17.64 25.84
C ALA A 330 -24.37 -18.02 25.92
N GLY A 331 -23.45 -17.07 25.68
CA GLY A 331 -22.01 -17.26 25.88
C GLY A 331 -21.54 -17.12 27.33
N ASN A 332 -22.30 -16.45 28.20
CA ASN A 332 -21.87 -16.11 29.57
C ASN A 332 -22.43 -17.05 30.65
N LYS A 333 -23.41 -17.89 30.30
CA LYS A 333 -24.06 -18.85 31.22
C LYS A 333 -23.18 -20.03 31.68
N LYS A 334 -21.96 -20.19 31.14
CA LYS A 334 -20.97 -21.18 31.61
C LYS A 334 -19.94 -20.60 32.60
N LEU A 335 -19.93 -19.28 32.81
CA LEU A 335 -18.92 -18.57 33.61
C LEU A 335 -19.42 -18.17 35.00
N THR A 336 -20.70 -18.36 35.32
CA THR A 336 -21.23 -18.22 36.68
C THR A 336 -21.24 -19.58 37.35
N PRO A 337 -20.36 -19.86 38.32
CA PRO A 337 -20.52 -21.00 39.21
C PRO A 337 -21.74 -20.72 40.08
N CYS A 338 -22.86 -21.41 39.83
CA CYS A 338 -23.90 -21.55 40.84
C CYS A 338 -23.39 -22.58 41.87
N GLY A 339 -23.65 -22.29 43.15
CA GLY A 339 -23.13 -22.97 44.34
C GLY A 339 -23.24 -24.49 44.39
#